data_AF-A0A1N6TW81-F1
#
_entry.id   AF-A0A1N6TW81-F1
#
_cell.length_a   1.000
_cell.length_b   1.000
_cell.length_c   1.000
_cell.angle_alpha   90.00
_cell.angle_beta   90.00
_cell.angle_gamma   90.00
#
_symmetry.space_group_name_H-M   'P 1'
#
loop_
_entity.id
_entity.type
_entity.pdbx_description
1 polymer ?
#
loop_
_entity_poly.entity_id
_entity_poly.type
_entity_poly.pdbx_seq_one_letter_code
_entity_poly.pdbx_strand_id
1 'polypeptide(L)'
;MHGFRSSRPVTMVKMIGVDDVIEGCPECDFCLHRCSLPPGGTGRCGVRRNEAGRLCTTVYGEIQAWAVDPIEKKPLFHFLPGSRTFSLALGGCNFVCPFCQNGRIAFSSRLGPPRVRWSPRETVEAWQRSQTPTLSFTYTEPGVWQDYLRDVAALARKEGARIVMVTNGYLTSEALDRLIPLVDAFNVDLKGGPGFYGKYCGAEDGFEGVVGALERIAPVRHLEVTSLVIEGIHTGAELEGMFSRLVSAGVSVWHLSRFFPAGSMSHRAPTGEAFLEELLERFSRKGGDGGRIPFIYGGNCRHMRYQRTLCPRCGSLCISRGRSAGDYTRLGRCPSCGAKIYGVFSGSSGGNNIEASVE
;
A
#
# COMPACT_ATOMS: atom_id res chain seq x y z
N MET A 1 14.17 42.91 26.28
CA MET A 1 15.14 42.53 25.23
C MET A 1 15.97 41.34 25.70
N HIS A 2 15.59 40.11 25.38
CA HIS A 2 16.47 38.94 25.36
C HIS A 2 15.96 38.07 24.21
N GLY A 3 16.67 38.13 23.08
CA GLY A 3 16.26 37.53 21.83
C GLY A 3 16.43 36.02 21.86
N PHE A 4 15.33 35.30 21.67
CA PHE A 4 15.40 33.92 21.21
C PHE A 4 15.91 33.93 19.77
N ARG A 5 17.17 33.51 19.61
CA ARG A 5 17.77 33.24 18.31
C ARG A 5 16.91 32.19 17.60
N SER A 6 16.33 32.60 16.48
CA SER A 6 15.79 31.73 15.46
C SER A 6 16.86 30.69 15.08
N SER A 7 16.67 29.45 15.53
CA SER A 7 17.40 28.31 15.03
C SER A 7 16.95 28.07 13.59
N ARG A 8 17.88 28.20 12.64
CA ARG A 8 17.65 27.89 11.23
C ARG A 8 17.00 26.50 11.10
N PRO A 9 16.00 26.30 10.23
CA PRO A 9 15.46 24.97 9.98
C PRO A 9 16.57 24.09 9.42
N VAL A 10 17.02 23.11 10.19
CA VAL A 10 17.93 22.08 9.71
C VAL A 10 17.10 21.15 8.84
N THR A 11 17.22 21.29 7.51
CA THR A 11 16.70 20.30 6.58
C THR A 11 17.46 19.01 6.82
N MET A 12 16.81 18.01 7.41
CA MET A 12 17.35 16.66 7.43
C MET A 12 17.32 16.13 5.99
N VAL A 13 18.45 16.19 5.29
CA VAL A 13 18.62 15.53 4.00
C VAL A 13 19.36 14.23 4.26
N LYS A 14 18.77 13.10 3.85
CA LYS A 14 19.47 11.82 3.88
C LYS A 14 20.06 11.54 2.50
N MET A 15 21.38 11.43 2.46
CA MET A 15 22.16 11.04 1.29
C MET A 15 22.18 9.51 1.17
N ILE A 16 22.11 8.97 -0.04
CA ILE A 16 22.38 7.56 -0.32
C ILE A 16 23.62 7.47 -1.21
N GLY A 17 24.54 6.56 -0.88
CA GLY A 17 25.60 6.13 -1.79
C GLY A 17 24.99 5.24 -2.84
N VAL A 18 25.08 5.65 -4.10
CA VAL A 18 24.73 4.81 -5.24
C VAL A 18 26.04 4.13 -5.60
N ASP A 19 26.19 2.86 -5.22
CA ASP A 19 27.34 2.08 -5.68
C ASP A 19 27.20 1.94 -7.21
N ASP A 20 28.26 2.32 -7.94
CA ASP A 20 28.38 2.42 -9.41
C ASP A 20 27.68 3.60 -10.13
N VAL A 21 28.10 4.85 -9.85
CA VAL A 21 27.72 6.04 -10.65
C VAL A 21 28.84 6.47 -11.59
N ILE A 22 28.51 6.47 -12.89
CA ILE A 22 29.20 7.21 -13.96
C ILE A 22 29.19 8.71 -13.57
N GLU A 23 30.34 9.39 -13.64
CA GLU A 23 30.48 10.80 -13.26
C GLU A 23 29.30 11.67 -13.75
N GLY A 24 28.54 12.24 -12.80
CA GLY A 24 27.61 13.35 -13.03
C GLY A 24 26.10 13.04 -13.12
N CYS A 25 25.65 11.80 -13.33
CA CYS A 25 24.22 11.51 -13.49
C CYS A 25 23.75 10.20 -12.82
N PRO A 26 23.31 10.22 -11.54
CA PRO A 26 22.73 9.06 -10.89
C PRO A 26 21.39 8.66 -11.55
N GLU A 27 21.27 7.38 -11.90
CA GLU A 27 19.99 6.75 -12.20
C GLU A 27 19.27 6.41 -10.89
N CYS A 28 18.03 6.88 -10.75
CA CYS A 28 17.22 6.61 -9.57
C CYS A 28 16.55 5.24 -9.65
N ASP A 29 16.95 4.32 -8.78
CA ASP A 29 16.46 2.94 -8.73
C ASP A 29 15.22 2.77 -7.82
N PHE A 30 14.52 3.84 -7.42
CA PHE A 30 13.42 3.71 -6.44
C PHE A 30 12.11 3.23 -7.07
N CYS A 31 11.93 3.47 -8.36
CA CYS A 31 10.75 3.07 -9.12
C CYS A 31 11.10 2.83 -10.58
N LEU A 32 10.21 2.15 -11.30
CA LEU A 32 10.45 1.73 -12.68
C LEU A 32 10.56 2.88 -13.69
N HIS A 33 10.36 4.14 -13.27
CA HIS A 33 10.70 5.30 -14.10
C HIS A 33 12.20 5.46 -14.35
N ARG A 34 13.07 4.85 -13.53
CA ARG A 34 14.54 4.92 -13.64
C ARG A 34 15.06 6.31 -14.05
N CYS A 35 14.62 7.34 -13.32
CA CYS A 35 14.91 8.72 -13.69
C CYS A 35 16.42 8.97 -13.68
N SER A 36 16.97 9.40 -14.82
CA SER A 36 18.34 9.92 -14.92
C SER A 36 18.33 11.38 -14.45
N LEU A 37 19.04 11.68 -13.35
CA LEU A 37 18.98 12.98 -12.69
C LEU A 37 20.31 13.72 -12.81
N PRO A 38 20.43 14.77 -13.65
CA PRO A 38 21.63 15.62 -13.65
C PRO A 38 21.77 16.36 -12.30
N PRO A 39 22.92 16.97 -11.98
CA PRO A 39 23.10 17.69 -10.72
C PRO A 39 22.04 18.79 -10.54
N GLY A 40 21.34 18.78 -9.40
CA GLY A 40 20.20 19.65 -9.11
C GLY A 40 18.85 19.17 -9.65
N GLY A 41 18.85 18.15 -10.51
CA GLY A 41 17.67 17.54 -11.11
C GLY A 41 16.79 16.83 -10.09
N THR A 42 15.47 16.85 -10.34
CA THR A 42 14.45 16.23 -9.48
C THR A 42 13.67 15.19 -10.28
N GLY A 43 13.50 13.99 -9.71
CA GLY A 43 12.73 12.92 -10.33
C GLY A 43 11.24 13.22 -10.45
N ARG A 44 10.55 12.43 -11.27
CA ARG A 44 9.10 12.58 -11.54
C ARG A 44 8.25 12.65 -10.26
N CYS A 45 8.66 11.94 -9.22
CA CYS A 45 7.99 11.92 -7.93
C CYS A 45 8.03 13.25 -7.15
N GLY A 46 8.88 14.20 -7.56
CA GLY A 46 9.02 15.51 -6.97
C GLY A 46 9.86 15.56 -5.67
N VAL A 47 10.34 14.41 -5.19
CA VAL A 47 11.03 14.33 -3.88
C VAL A 47 12.39 13.66 -3.92
N ARG A 48 12.76 13.08 -5.06
CA ARG A 48 14.10 12.55 -5.34
C ARG A 48 14.90 13.61 -6.04
N ARG A 49 16.02 14.02 -5.47
CA ARG A 49 16.90 15.04 -6.06
C ARG A 49 18.33 14.53 -6.12
N ASN A 50 19.04 14.86 -7.19
CA ASN A 50 20.49 14.74 -7.24
C ASN A 50 21.11 15.98 -6.57
N GLU A 51 21.73 15.80 -5.41
CA GLU A 51 22.54 16.83 -4.75
C GLU A 51 24.03 16.47 -4.87
N ALA A 52 24.76 17.26 -5.66
CA ALA A 52 26.20 17.10 -5.88
C ALA A 52 26.63 15.67 -6.28
N GLY A 53 25.87 15.03 -7.18
CA GLY A 53 26.15 13.69 -7.69
C GLY A 53 25.51 12.56 -6.87
N ARG A 54 24.75 12.87 -5.82
CA ARG A 54 24.16 11.87 -4.93
C ARG A 54 22.65 11.97 -4.88
N LEU A 55 21.97 10.83 -4.90
CA LEU A 55 20.52 10.77 -4.80
C LEU A 55 20.06 11.00 -3.36
N CYS A 56 19.12 11.94 -3.18
CA CYS A 56 18.66 12.41 -1.88
C CYS A 56 17.12 12.47 -1.83
N THR A 57 16.57 12.33 -0.62
CA THR A 57 15.15 12.62 -0.35
C THR A 57 15.01 14.05 0.16
N THR A 58 14.21 14.89 -0.49
CA THR A 58 13.99 16.28 -0.05
C THR A 58 12.97 16.42 1.08
N VAL A 59 12.21 15.35 1.37
CA VAL A 59 11.10 15.33 2.34
C VAL A 59 11.38 14.44 3.56
N TYR A 60 12.65 14.13 3.84
CA TYR A 60 12.98 13.19 4.92
C TYR A 60 12.51 13.73 6.28
N GLY A 61 11.65 12.96 6.97
CA GLY A 61 11.00 13.35 8.22
C GLY A 61 9.91 14.41 8.08
N GLU A 62 9.59 14.87 6.87
CA GLU A 62 8.56 15.88 6.60
C GLU A 62 7.16 15.25 6.53
N ILE A 63 6.57 15.02 7.71
CA ILE A 63 5.26 14.37 7.82
C ILE A 63 4.17 15.32 7.35
N GLN A 64 3.42 14.87 6.32
CA GLN A 64 2.34 15.63 5.69
C GLN A 64 0.95 15.24 6.21
N ALA A 65 0.82 13.99 6.65
CA ALA A 65 -0.40 13.48 7.27
C ALA A 65 -0.07 12.32 8.21
N TRP A 66 -0.82 12.22 9.31
CA TRP A 66 -0.84 11.04 10.17
C TRP A 66 -2.22 10.85 10.79
N ALA A 67 -2.58 9.61 11.12
CA ALA A 67 -3.82 9.29 11.82
C ALA A 67 -3.75 7.92 12.50
N VAL A 68 -4.62 7.69 13.48
CA VAL A 68 -4.86 6.35 14.03
C VAL A 68 -6.18 5.81 13.48
N ASP A 69 -6.06 4.96 12.46
CA ASP A 69 -7.19 4.39 11.70
C ASP A 69 -7.40 2.90 12.06
N PRO A 70 -8.58 2.31 11.81
CA PRO A 70 -8.72 0.85 11.74
C PRO A 70 -7.82 0.26 10.65
N ILE A 71 -7.28 -0.95 10.87
CA ILE A 71 -6.40 -1.61 9.88
C ILE A 71 -7.12 -1.89 8.56
N GLU A 72 -8.44 -2.10 8.61
CA GLU A 72 -9.30 -2.28 7.43
C GLU A 72 -9.32 -1.05 6.50
N LYS A 73 -8.94 0.14 6.99
CA LYS A 73 -8.78 1.34 6.15
C LYS A 73 -7.48 1.30 5.32
N LYS A 74 -6.56 0.36 5.59
CA LYS A 74 -5.36 0.06 4.77
C LYS A 74 -5.60 -1.15 3.85
N PRO A 75 -6.86 -1.29 3.39
CA PRO A 75 -7.51 -2.55 2.98
C PRO A 75 -6.78 -3.83 3.38
N LEU A 76 -6.53 -4.00 4.68
CA LEU A 76 -5.92 -5.18 5.26
C LEU A 76 -6.96 -5.89 6.12
N PHE A 77 -7.74 -6.75 5.48
CA PHE A 77 -8.88 -7.45 6.08
C PHE A 77 -8.46 -8.76 6.76
N HIS A 78 -7.29 -9.28 6.42
CA HIS A 78 -6.72 -10.53 6.92
C HIS A 78 -5.40 -10.29 7.65
N PHE A 79 -5.04 -9.05 7.97
CA PHE A 79 -3.87 -8.73 8.79
C PHE A 79 -4.29 -7.99 10.05
N LEU A 80 -4.22 -8.68 11.19
CA LEU A 80 -4.66 -8.20 12.51
C LEU A 80 -6.07 -7.57 12.48
N PRO A 81 -7.09 -8.27 11.94
CA PRO A 81 -8.42 -7.70 11.77
C PRO A 81 -9.01 -7.18 13.07
N GLY A 82 -9.67 -6.03 13.02
CA GLY A 82 -10.24 -5.31 14.16
C GLY A 82 -9.21 -4.49 14.96
N SER A 83 -7.92 -4.56 14.63
CA SER A 83 -6.90 -3.70 15.24
C SER A 83 -6.90 -2.29 14.67
N ARG A 84 -6.17 -1.39 15.34
CA ARG A 84 -5.87 -0.04 14.87
C ARG A 84 -4.43 0.04 14.37
N THR A 85 -4.15 1.02 13.52
CA THR A 85 -2.81 1.30 12.99
C THR A 85 -2.48 2.79 13.10
N PHE A 86 -1.23 3.10 13.47
CA PHE A 86 -0.68 4.44 13.32
C PHE A 86 -0.20 4.62 11.89
N SER A 87 -0.83 5.52 11.16
CA SER A 87 -0.58 5.75 9.74
C SER A 87 0.13 7.07 9.54
N LEU A 88 1.10 7.12 8.62
CA LEU A 88 1.77 8.36 8.24
C LEU A 88 2.08 8.43 6.74
N ALA A 89 2.30 9.65 6.27
CA ALA A 89 2.71 9.96 4.91
C ALA A 89 3.68 11.14 4.83
N LEU A 90 4.64 11.03 3.92
CA LEU A 90 5.48 12.12 3.45
C LEU A 90 4.96 12.59 2.08
N GLY A 91 5.53 13.67 1.53
CA GLY A 91 5.25 14.10 0.16
C GLY A 91 5.87 13.16 -0.88
N GLY A 92 5.30 13.12 -2.08
CA GLY A 92 5.82 12.42 -3.25
C GLY A 92 4.92 11.28 -3.76
N CYS A 93 4.84 11.15 -5.09
CA CYS A 93 4.22 10.02 -5.76
C CYS A 93 4.82 9.84 -7.17
N ASN A 94 5.16 8.62 -7.55
CA ASN A 94 5.66 8.27 -8.89
C ASN A 94 4.55 8.16 -9.95
N PHE A 95 3.27 8.29 -9.59
CA PHE A 95 2.14 8.37 -10.52
C PHE A 95 1.41 9.70 -10.44
N VAL A 96 0.71 10.06 -11.52
CA VAL A 96 -0.11 11.29 -11.65
C VAL A 96 -1.61 10.98 -11.82
N CYS A 97 -2.11 10.00 -11.07
CA CYS A 97 -3.48 9.51 -11.20
C CYS A 97 -4.53 10.64 -11.06
N PRO A 98 -5.38 10.91 -12.06
CA PRO A 98 -6.36 12.00 -12.04
C PRO A 98 -7.52 11.75 -11.06
N PHE A 99 -7.68 10.50 -10.61
CA PHE A 99 -8.67 10.05 -9.63
C PHE A 99 -8.13 9.96 -8.19
N CYS A 100 -6.89 10.40 -7.93
CA CYS A 100 -6.27 10.24 -6.62
C CYS A 100 -6.93 11.11 -5.54
N GLN A 101 -7.50 10.47 -4.52
CA GLN A 101 -8.07 11.14 -3.34
C GLN A 101 -7.02 11.83 -2.47
N ASN A 102 -5.77 11.33 -2.52
CA ASN A 102 -4.65 11.86 -1.74
C ASN A 102 -3.72 12.76 -2.57
N GLY A 103 -4.10 13.15 -3.79
CA GLY A 103 -3.24 13.94 -4.69
C GLY A 103 -2.72 15.23 -4.05
N ARG A 104 -3.54 15.88 -3.22
CA ARG A 104 -3.13 17.07 -2.45
C ARG A 104 -1.99 16.80 -1.46
N ILE A 105 -1.99 15.63 -0.82
CA ILE A 105 -0.93 15.21 0.11
C ILE A 105 0.30 14.77 -0.69
N ALA A 106 0.11 13.95 -1.73
CA ALA A 106 1.17 13.44 -2.60
C ALA A 106 2.01 14.55 -3.23
N PHE A 107 1.39 15.65 -3.63
CA PHE A 107 2.09 16.78 -4.23
C PHE A 107 2.22 17.99 -3.28
N SER A 108 1.93 17.82 -1.98
CA SER A 108 1.98 18.88 -0.96
C SER A 108 3.35 19.52 -0.78
N SER A 109 4.44 18.79 -0.99
CA SER A 109 5.80 19.34 -0.94
C SER A 109 6.06 20.40 -2.01
N ARG A 110 5.23 20.45 -3.06
CA ARG A 110 5.21 21.52 -4.07
C ARG A 110 4.29 22.68 -3.68
N LEU A 111 3.47 22.52 -2.63
CA LEU A 111 2.38 23.41 -2.24
C LEU A 111 2.62 24.12 -0.90
N GLY A 112 3.51 23.63 -0.02
CA GLY A 112 3.77 24.27 1.26
C GLY A 112 4.66 23.47 2.23
N PRO A 113 4.94 24.01 3.42
CA PRO A 113 5.76 23.36 4.44
C PRO A 113 5.07 22.11 5.02
N PRO A 114 5.84 21.17 5.61
CA PRO A 114 5.24 20.03 6.30
C PRO A 114 4.41 20.44 7.51
N ARG A 115 3.49 19.56 7.92
CA ARG A 115 2.74 19.75 9.17
C ARG A 115 3.63 19.63 10.39
N VAL A 116 4.55 18.66 10.37
CA VAL A 116 5.53 18.44 11.42
C VAL A 116 6.78 17.78 10.84
N ARG A 117 7.93 17.99 11.48
CA ARG A 117 9.15 17.25 11.19
C ARG A 117 9.43 16.28 12.33
N TRP A 118 9.56 15.00 12.00
CA TRP A 118 9.95 13.96 12.96
C TRP A 118 11.15 13.20 12.43
N SER A 119 12.19 13.10 13.24
CA SER A 119 13.23 12.09 13.09
C SER A 119 12.62 10.68 13.15
N PRO A 120 13.33 9.63 12.69
CA PRO A 120 12.85 8.27 12.82
C PRO A 120 12.47 7.88 14.25
N ARG A 121 13.26 8.33 15.25
CA ARG A 121 12.99 8.08 16.67
C ARG A 121 11.70 8.75 17.14
N GLU A 122 11.50 10.02 16.81
CA GLU A 122 10.27 10.74 17.18
C GLU A 122 9.02 10.11 16.57
N THR A 123 9.13 9.56 15.36
CA THR A 123 8.05 8.79 14.74
C THR A 123 7.76 7.48 15.49
N VAL A 124 8.79 6.76 15.94
CA VAL A 124 8.60 5.57 16.79
C VAL A 124 7.93 5.95 18.11
N GLU A 125 8.34 7.04 18.75
CA GLU A 125 7.70 7.52 19.97
C GLU A 125 6.24 7.94 19.74
N ALA A 126 5.94 8.61 18.62
CA ALA A 126 4.57 8.95 18.23
C ALA A 126 3.71 7.70 18.03
N TRP A 127 4.27 6.66 17.38
CA TRP A 127 3.62 5.36 17.26
C TRP A 127 3.39 4.71 18.63
N GLN A 128 4.39 4.63 19.50
CA GLN A 128 4.25 4.07 20.86
C GLN A 128 3.14 4.75 21.67
N ARG A 129 3.04 6.09 21.61
CA ARG A 129 1.97 6.87 22.27
C ARG A 129 0.57 6.55 21.73
N SER A 130 0.47 6.06 20.49
CA SER A 130 -0.81 5.67 19.88
C SER A 130 -1.30 4.29 20.31
N GLN A 131 -0.42 3.49 20.93
CA GLN A 131 -0.70 2.15 21.45
C GLN A 131 -1.29 1.19 20.38
N THR A 132 -0.89 1.34 19.12
CA THR A 132 -1.30 0.44 18.04
C THR A 132 -0.28 -0.68 17.80
N PRO A 133 -0.71 -1.90 17.44
CA PRO A 133 0.22 -2.98 17.08
C PRO A 133 0.99 -2.71 15.78
N THR A 134 0.47 -1.82 14.93
CA THR A 134 0.97 -1.58 13.57
C THR A 134 1.36 -0.13 13.34
N LEU A 135 2.37 0.03 12.48
CA LEU A 135 2.84 1.29 11.91
C LEU A 135 2.74 1.21 10.39
N SER A 136 1.84 2.01 9.81
CA SER A 136 1.51 2.03 8.38
C SER A 136 2.12 3.23 7.64
N PHE A 137 2.84 2.95 6.57
CA PHE A 137 3.28 3.93 5.59
C PHE A 137 2.28 3.94 4.43
N THR A 138 1.58 5.06 4.22
CA THR A 138 0.39 5.12 3.35
C THR A 138 0.08 6.56 2.88
N TYR A 139 -1.14 6.78 2.37
CA TYR A 139 -1.73 7.99 1.79
C TYR A 139 -1.05 8.52 0.51
N THR A 140 0.28 8.56 0.49
CA THR A 140 1.10 8.86 -0.70
C THR A 140 1.85 7.60 -1.12
N GLU A 141 2.90 7.68 -1.96
CA GLU A 141 3.68 6.49 -2.36
C GLU A 141 4.92 6.30 -1.46
N PRO A 142 4.94 5.34 -0.52
CA PRO A 142 6.08 5.14 0.37
C PRO A 142 7.36 4.72 -0.33
N GLY A 143 7.27 4.04 -1.47
CA GLY A 143 8.43 3.59 -2.22
C GLY A 143 9.32 4.73 -2.70
N VAL A 144 8.77 5.93 -2.96
CA VAL A 144 9.59 7.08 -3.38
C VAL A 144 10.26 7.80 -2.21
N TRP A 145 9.92 7.48 -0.96
CA TRP A 145 10.56 7.97 0.27
C TRP A 145 11.01 6.83 1.20
N GLN A 146 11.30 5.66 0.62
CA GLN A 146 11.63 4.44 1.36
C GLN A 146 12.81 4.58 2.33
N ASP A 147 13.68 5.57 2.19
CA ASP A 147 14.77 5.83 3.16
C ASP A 147 14.25 6.10 4.57
N TYR A 148 13.23 6.97 4.66
CA TYR A 148 12.62 7.32 5.92
C TYR A 148 11.83 6.13 6.48
N LEU A 149 11.10 5.43 5.62
CA LEU A 149 10.39 4.20 5.96
C LEU A 149 11.35 3.18 6.57
N ARG A 150 12.48 2.91 5.92
CA ARG A 150 13.47 1.91 6.35
C ARG A 150 14.05 2.25 7.71
N ASP A 151 14.42 3.50 7.95
CA ASP A 151 14.99 3.92 9.23
C ASP A 151 13.97 3.81 10.37
N VAL A 152 12.73 4.26 10.12
CA VAL A 152 11.65 4.13 11.10
C VAL A 152 11.33 2.67 11.36
N ALA A 153 11.19 1.85 10.32
CA ALA A 153 10.87 0.42 10.44
C ALA A 153 11.96 -0.34 11.20
N ALA A 154 13.24 -0.04 10.95
CA ALA A 154 14.36 -0.66 11.66
C ALA A 154 14.33 -0.38 13.17
N LEU A 155 13.88 0.81 13.57
CA LEU A 155 13.72 1.18 14.99
C LEU A 155 12.42 0.58 15.56
N ALA A 156 11.28 0.81 14.91
CA ALA A 156 9.96 0.41 15.39
C ALA A 156 9.85 -1.11 15.59
N ARG A 157 10.47 -1.90 14.71
CA ARG A 157 10.45 -3.37 14.84
C ARG A 157 11.20 -3.88 16.06
N LYS A 158 12.24 -3.19 16.53
CA LYS A 158 12.94 -3.55 17.78
C LYS A 158 12.02 -3.39 18.99
N GLU A 159 11.06 -2.49 18.88
CA GLU A 159 10.02 -2.21 19.88
C GLU A 159 8.73 -3.04 19.64
N GLY A 160 8.76 -4.01 18.72
CA GLY A 160 7.64 -4.93 18.47
C GLY A 160 6.58 -4.44 17.47
N ALA A 161 6.80 -3.32 16.77
CA ALA A 161 5.88 -2.85 15.74
C ALA A 161 5.76 -3.84 14.57
N ARG A 162 4.54 -4.03 14.08
CA ARG A 162 4.26 -4.65 12.78
C ARG A 162 4.20 -3.58 11.68
N ILE A 163 5.04 -3.71 10.68
CA ILE A 163 5.20 -2.70 9.63
C ILE A 163 4.25 -2.98 8.47
N VAL A 164 3.48 -1.98 8.06
CA VAL A 164 2.53 -2.05 6.95
C VAL A 164 2.92 -1.04 5.88
N MET A 165 2.88 -1.46 4.61
CA MET A 165 3.06 -0.56 3.47
C MET A 165 1.86 -0.63 2.54
N VAL A 166 1.23 0.52 2.29
CA VAL A 166 0.22 0.67 1.23
C VAL A 166 0.90 1.38 0.06
N THR A 167 0.98 0.74 -1.09
CA THR A 167 1.77 1.20 -2.23
C THR A 167 1.03 0.98 -3.54
N ASN A 168 1.35 1.76 -4.56
CA ASN A 168 0.93 1.49 -5.92
C ASN A 168 1.74 0.40 -6.61
N GLY A 169 2.80 -0.12 -5.97
CA GLY A 169 3.57 -1.28 -6.44
C GLY A 169 4.51 -1.01 -7.61
N TYR A 170 4.60 0.22 -8.13
CA TYR A 170 5.45 0.55 -9.28
C TYR A 170 6.91 0.80 -8.86
N LEU A 171 7.54 -0.26 -8.36
CA LEU A 171 8.87 -0.26 -7.75
C LEU A 171 9.83 -1.13 -8.55
N THR A 172 11.11 -0.78 -8.54
CA THR A 172 12.15 -1.64 -9.12
C THR A 172 12.39 -2.88 -8.24
N SER A 173 13.18 -3.82 -8.75
CA SER A 173 13.56 -4.99 -7.97
C SER A 173 14.41 -4.62 -6.75
N GLU A 174 15.32 -3.67 -6.94
CA GLU A 174 16.26 -3.14 -5.98
C GLU A 174 15.53 -2.42 -4.83
N ALA A 175 14.49 -1.64 -5.15
CA ALA A 175 13.64 -1.02 -4.15
C ALA A 175 12.88 -2.05 -3.33
N LEU A 176 12.31 -3.07 -3.99
CA LEU A 176 11.61 -4.16 -3.31
C LEU A 176 12.54 -4.97 -2.40
N ASP A 177 13.79 -5.24 -2.82
CA ASP A 177 14.79 -5.95 -2.01
C ASP A 177 15.10 -5.22 -0.70
N ARG A 178 15.09 -3.88 -0.73
CA ARG A 178 15.28 -3.05 0.45
C ARG A 178 14.05 -3.03 1.39
N LEU A 179 12.86 -3.24 0.85
CA LEU A 179 11.57 -3.07 1.55
C LEU A 179 11.01 -4.38 2.10
N ILE A 180 10.99 -5.44 1.30
CA ILE A 180 10.38 -6.74 1.65
C ILE A 180 10.88 -7.26 3.00
N PRO A 181 12.18 -7.22 3.34
CA PRO A 181 12.66 -7.70 4.65
C PRO A 181 12.04 -6.97 5.85
N LEU A 182 11.65 -5.70 5.68
CA LEU A 182 11.24 -4.80 6.76
C LEU A 182 9.73 -4.65 6.90
N VAL A 183 8.94 -5.01 5.88
CA VAL A 183 7.48 -4.83 5.86
C VAL A 183 6.81 -6.17 6.14
N ASP A 184 5.90 -6.21 7.12
CA ASP A 184 5.17 -7.43 7.50
C ASP A 184 3.93 -7.67 6.62
N ALA A 185 3.26 -6.60 6.20
CA ALA A 185 2.10 -6.68 5.30
C ALA A 185 2.07 -5.57 4.26
N PHE A 186 1.72 -5.95 3.04
CA PHE A 186 1.52 -5.06 1.91
C PHE A 186 0.04 -5.00 1.54
N ASN A 187 -0.41 -3.78 1.24
CA ASN A 187 -1.55 -3.59 0.37
C ASN A 187 -1.06 -2.92 -0.92
N VAL A 188 -1.26 -3.58 -2.06
CA VAL A 188 -0.81 -3.07 -3.35
C VAL A 188 -2.00 -2.68 -4.21
N ASP A 189 -1.98 -1.47 -4.75
CA ASP A 189 -3.03 -0.99 -5.65
C ASP A 189 -2.80 -1.47 -7.09
N LEU A 190 -3.51 -2.51 -7.54
CA LEU A 190 -3.59 -2.85 -8.96
C LEU A 190 -4.71 -2.01 -9.60
N LYS A 191 -4.33 -0.90 -10.23
CA LYS A 191 -5.26 0.18 -10.62
C LYS A 191 -6.02 -0.04 -11.92
N GLY A 192 -5.60 -1.00 -12.74
CA GLY A 192 -6.19 -1.29 -14.06
C GLY A 192 -5.35 -2.33 -14.80
N GLY A 193 -5.69 -2.61 -16.06
CA GLY A 193 -4.98 -3.57 -16.90
C GLY A 193 -3.94 -2.92 -17.83
N PRO A 194 -3.47 -3.65 -18.86
CA PRO A 194 -2.59 -3.11 -19.89
C PRO A 194 -3.12 -1.81 -20.50
N GLY A 195 -2.26 -0.80 -20.66
CA GLY A 195 -2.62 0.52 -21.21
C GLY A 195 -3.28 1.49 -20.21
N PHE A 196 -3.88 1.02 -19.12
CA PHE A 196 -4.49 1.89 -18.10
C PHE A 196 -3.49 2.86 -17.50
N TYR A 197 -2.29 2.36 -17.16
CA TYR A 197 -1.28 3.14 -16.46
C TYR A 197 -0.63 4.21 -17.35
N GLY A 198 -0.39 3.93 -18.63
CA GLY A 198 0.07 4.95 -19.58
C GLY A 198 -0.97 6.06 -19.71
N LYS A 199 -2.24 5.68 -19.90
CA LYS A 199 -3.36 6.61 -20.11
C LYS A 199 -3.69 7.47 -18.89
N TYR A 200 -3.67 6.89 -17.69
CA TYR A 200 -4.17 7.56 -16.48
C TYR A 200 -3.13 7.80 -15.40
N CYS A 201 -2.03 7.05 -15.35
CA CYS A 201 -1.06 7.13 -14.24
C CYS A 201 0.27 7.77 -14.65
N GLY A 202 0.52 7.93 -15.96
CA GLY A 202 1.77 8.46 -16.51
C GLY A 202 2.91 7.43 -16.48
N ALA A 203 2.59 6.14 -16.58
CA ALA A 203 3.55 5.02 -16.57
C ALA A 203 3.13 3.95 -17.60
N GLU A 204 3.74 3.95 -18.77
CA GLU A 204 3.36 3.06 -19.89
C GLU A 204 3.40 1.57 -19.50
N ASP A 205 4.50 1.12 -18.90
CA ASP A 205 4.69 -0.26 -18.43
C ASP A 205 4.16 -0.50 -17.01
N GLY A 206 3.22 0.34 -16.56
CA GLY A 206 2.70 0.29 -15.19
C GLY A 206 2.09 -1.04 -14.79
N PHE A 207 1.35 -1.69 -15.69
CA PHE A 207 0.66 -2.94 -15.38
C PHE A 207 1.65 -4.08 -15.08
N GLU A 208 2.58 -4.34 -15.99
CA GLU A 208 3.59 -5.40 -15.80
C GLU A 208 4.51 -5.09 -14.62
N GLY A 209 4.88 -3.83 -14.42
CA GLY A 209 5.68 -3.42 -13.26
C GLY A 209 5.00 -3.71 -11.92
N VAL A 210 3.71 -3.39 -11.80
CA VAL A 210 2.94 -3.66 -10.57
C VAL A 210 2.73 -5.15 -10.39
N VAL A 211 2.39 -5.90 -11.44
CA VAL A 211 2.23 -7.36 -11.32
C VAL A 211 3.53 -8.05 -10.92
N GLY A 212 4.67 -7.63 -11.49
CA GLY A 212 5.98 -8.13 -11.08
C GLY A 212 6.27 -7.89 -9.59
N ALA A 213 5.82 -6.76 -9.03
CA ALA A 213 5.90 -6.54 -7.58
C ALA A 213 5.01 -7.51 -6.80
N LEU A 214 3.78 -7.78 -7.26
CA LEU A 214 2.87 -8.74 -6.62
C LEU A 214 3.49 -10.15 -6.58
N GLU A 215 4.03 -10.63 -7.70
CA GLU A 215 4.65 -11.95 -7.85
C GLU A 215 5.86 -12.13 -6.91
N ARG A 216 6.59 -11.04 -6.62
CA ARG A 216 7.71 -11.06 -5.66
C ARG A 216 7.28 -10.97 -4.20
N ILE A 217 6.18 -10.28 -3.90
CA ILE A 217 5.71 -10.05 -2.53
C ILE A 217 4.87 -11.23 -2.02
N ALA A 218 3.92 -11.71 -2.83
CA ALA A 218 2.94 -12.73 -2.45
C ALA A 218 3.53 -13.99 -1.78
N PRO A 219 4.65 -14.58 -2.26
CA PRO A 219 5.18 -15.82 -1.66
C PRO A 219 5.91 -15.60 -0.33
N VAL A 220 6.30 -14.36 0.01
CA VAL A 220 7.22 -14.09 1.13
C VAL A 220 6.66 -13.13 2.18
N ARG A 221 5.55 -12.44 1.92
CA ARG A 221 4.89 -11.52 2.87
C ARG A 221 3.36 -11.60 2.77
N HIS A 222 2.68 -11.11 3.81
CA HIS A 222 1.22 -10.94 3.76
C HIS A 222 0.87 -9.90 2.70
N LEU A 223 0.01 -10.27 1.76
CA LEU A 223 -0.36 -9.42 0.64
C LEU A 223 -1.87 -9.42 0.46
N GLU A 224 -2.44 -8.22 0.40
CA GLU A 224 -3.78 -7.99 -0.11
C GLU A 224 -3.71 -6.99 -1.26
N VAL A 225 -4.55 -7.15 -2.27
CA VAL A 225 -4.55 -6.27 -3.45
C VAL A 225 -5.82 -5.46 -3.47
N THR A 226 -5.72 -4.18 -3.85
CA THR A 226 -6.87 -3.29 -3.99
C THR A 226 -6.97 -2.77 -5.42
N SER A 227 -8.18 -2.74 -5.96
CA SER A 227 -8.49 -2.11 -7.24
C SER A 227 -9.64 -1.14 -7.06
N LEU A 228 -9.36 0.15 -7.27
CA LEU A 228 -10.38 1.20 -7.29
C LEU A 228 -11.09 1.15 -8.65
N VAL A 229 -12.28 0.58 -8.68
CA VAL A 229 -13.02 0.43 -9.94
C VAL A 229 -13.77 1.71 -10.27
N ILE A 230 -13.58 2.19 -11.50
CA ILE A 230 -14.22 3.39 -12.04
C ILE A 230 -15.14 2.99 -13.20
N GLU A 231 -16.44 3.20 -13.01
CA GLU A 231 -17.46 2.89 -14.02
C GLU A 231 -17.27 3.71 -15.30
N GLY A 232 -17.39 3.04 -16.45
CA GLY A 232 -17.12 3.60 -17.78
C GLY A 232 -15.64 3.85 -18.09
N ILE A 233 -14.72 3.46 -17.20
CA ILE A 233 -13.27 3.43 -17.49
C ILE A 233 -12.78 1.98 -17.47
N HIS A 234 -13.08 1.25 -16.40
CA HIS A 234 -12.73 -0.16 -16.31
C HIS A 234 -13.73 -0.97 -17.12
N THR A 235 -13.22 -1.88 -17.95
CA THR A 235 -14.05 -2.80 -18.74
C THR A 235 -14.07 -4.18 -18.09
N GLY A 236 -15.11 -4.98 -18.40
CA GLY A 236 -15.17 -6.36 -17.93
C GLY A 236 -13.95 -7.18 -18.36
N ALA A 237 -13.50 -7.05 -19.61
CA ALA A 237 -12.32 -7.75 -20.13
C ALA A 237 -11.03 -7.35 -19.40
N GLU A 238 -10.88 -6.06 -19.08
CA GLU A 238 -9.73 -5.56 -18.30
C GLU A 238 -9.70 -6.18 -16.89
N LEU A 239 -10.83 -6.16 -16.18
CA LEU A 239 -10.93 -6.73 -14.84
C LEU A 239 -10.73 -8.25 -14.83
N GLU A 240 -11.15 -8.94 -15.90
CA GLU A 240 -10.88 -10.37 -16.09
C GLU A 240 -9.39 -10.66 -16.29
N GLY A 241 -8.69 -9.83 -17.07
CA GLY A 241 -7.24 -9.92 -17.21
C GLY A 241 -6.51 -9.68 -15.89
N MET A 242 -6.95 -8.68 -15.12
CA MET A 242 -6.44 -8.43 -13.77
C MET A 242 -6.66 -9.63 -12.84
N PHE A 243 -7.87 -10.18 -12.79
CA PHE A 243 -8.18 -11.37 -11.99
C PHE A 243 -7.24 -12.53 -12.31
N SER A 244 -7.03 -12.84 -13.59
CA SER A 244 -6.13 -13.92 -14.00
C SER A 244 -4.68 -13.69 -13.54
N ARG A 245 -4.18 -12.46 -13.61
CA ARG A 245 -2.84 -12.12 -13.09
C ARG A 245 -2.75 -12.23 -11.58
N LEU A 246 -3.79 -11.85 -10.85
CA LEU A 246 -3.84 -12.00 -9.39
C LEU A 246 -3.84 -13.47 -8.96
N VAL A 247 -4.60 -14.32 -9.65
CA VAL A 247 -4.58 -15.78 -9.44
C VAL A 247 -3.17 -16.33 -9.70
N SER A 248 -2.56 -15.98 -10.84
CA SER A 248 -1.22 -16.43 -11.20
C SER A 248 -0.15 -15.99 -10.19
N ALA A 249 -0.31 -14.80 -9.59
CA ALA A 249 0.59 -14.29 -8.56
C ALA A 249 0.34 -14.90 -7.16
N GLY A 250 -0.67 -15.77 -6.99
CA GLY A 250 -0.98 -16.40 -5.71
C GLY A 250 -1.70 -15.46 -4.71
N VAL A 251 -2.37 -14.42 -5.19
CA VAL A 251 -3.08 -13.47 -4.33
C VAL A 251 -4.31 -14.12 -3.71
N SER A 252 -4.38 -14.09 -2.38
CA SER A 252 -5.49 -14.69 -1.64
C SER A 252 -6.65 -13.72 -1.37
N VAL A 253 -6.39 -12.41 -1.38
CA VAL A 253 -7.37 -11.37 -1.03
C VAL A 253 -7.36 -10.24 -2.07
N TRP A 254 -8.52 -9.96 -2.65
CA TRP A 254 -8.72 -8.86 -3.59
C TRP A 254 -9.86 -7.94 -3.16
N HIS A 255 -9.59 -6.65 -3.08
CA HIS A 255 -10.55 -5.62 -2.73
C HIS A 255 -10.98 -4.87 -3.99
N LEU A 256 -12.25 -4.96 -4.35
CA LEU A 256 -12.86 -4.11 -5.36
C LEU A 256 -13.49 -2.92 -4.64
N SER A 257 -12.90 -1.74 -4.80
CA SER A 257 -13.32 -0.54 -4.10
C SER A 257 -14.00 0.46 -5.03
N ARG A 258 -15.04 1.12 -4.53
CA ARG A 258 -15.76 2.15 -5.29
C ARG A 258 -14.92 3.41 -5.42
N PHE A 259 -14.86 3.95 -6.63
CA PHE A 259 -14.41 5.30 -6.90
C PHE A 259 -15.36 6.34 -6.30
N PHE A 260 -14.77 7.41 -5.76
CA PHE A 260 -15.46 8.64 -5.41
C PHE A 260 -14.75 9.82 -6.09
N PRO A 261 -15.49 10.86 -6.49
CA PRO A 261 -14.95 11.96 -7.28
C PRO A 261 -13.80 12.67 -6.56
N ALA A 262 -12.65 12.77 -7.24
CA ALA A 262 -11.43 13.34 -6.71
C ALA A 262 -10.49 13.78 -7.83
N GLY A 263 -9.49 14.59 -7.49
CA GLY A 263 -8.50 15.11 -8.43
C GLY A 263 -9.13 15.85 -9.60
N SER A 264 -8.62 15.63 -10.81
CA SER A 264 -9.22 16.17 -12.05
C SER A 264 -10.44 15.38 -12.53
N MET A 265 -10.73 14.22 -11.92
CA MET A 265 -11.93 13.43 -12.15
C MET A 265 -13.08 13.76 -11.18
N SER A 266 -13.04 14.92 -10.51
CA SER A 266 -14.09 15.38 -9.58
C SER A 266 -15.47 15.58 -10.22
N HIS A 267 -15.54 15.68 -11.55
CA HIS A 267 -16.77 15.83 -12.33
C HIS A 267 -17.51 14.51 -12.61
N ARG A 268 -16.87 13.36 -12.39
CA ARG A 268 -17.49 12.04 -12.62
C ARG A 268 -18.41 11.67 -11.46
N ALA A 269 -19.33 10.73 -11.68
CA ALA A 269 -20.10 10.12 -10.60
C ALA A 269 -19.25 9.09 -9.82
N PRO A 270 -19.55 8.84 -8.53
CA PRO A 270 -19.02 7.67 -7.83
C PRO A 270 -19.42 6.39 -8.55
N THR A 271 -18.62 5.33 -8.43
CA THR A 271 -19.00 4.00 -8.94
C THR A 271 -20.30 3.53 -8.28
N GLY A 272 -21.26 3.06 -9.08
CA GLY A 272 -22.55 2.59 -8.59
C GLY A 272 -22.41 1.43 -7.60
N GLU A 273 -23.32 1.33 -6.63
CA GLU A 273 -23.38 0.15 -5.74
C GLU A 273 -23.68 -1.10 -6.56
N ALA A 274 -24.75 -1.07 -7.37
CA ALA A 274 -25.16 -2.21 -8.21
C ALA A 274 -24.04 -2.70 -9.14
N PHE A 275 -23.28 -1.79 -9.74
CA PHE A 275 -22.13 -2.12 -10.56
C PHE A 275 -21.04 -2.85 -9.76
N LEU A 276 -20.71 -2.38 -8.56
CA LEU A 276 -19.77 -3.08 -7.69
C LEU A 276 -20.31 -4.46 -7.27
N GLU A 277 -21.59 -4.56 -6.91
CA GLU A 277 -22.22 -5.82 -6.51
C GLU A 277 -22.12 -6.88 -7.61
N GLU A 278 -22.39 -6.49 -8.87
CA GLU A 278 -22.25 -7.37 -10.03
C GLU A 278 -20.82 -7.91 -10.16
N LEU A 279 -19.81 -7.04 -10.05
CA LEU A 279 -18.40 -7.46 -10.12
C LEU A 279 -18.04 -8.42 -9.00
N LEU A 280 -18.45 -8.10 -7.76
CA LEU A 280 -18.19 -8.95 -6.60
C LEU A 280 -18.80 -10.33 -6.75
N GLU A 281 -20.06 -10.41 -7.21
CA GLU A 281 -20.72 -11.70 -7.44
C GLU A 281 -20.07 -12.49 -8.57
N ARG A 282 -19.73 -11.82 -9.68
CA ARG A 282 -19.06 -12.43 -10.83
C ARG A 282 -17.73 -13.06 -10.43
N PHE A 283 -16.85 -12.30 -9.79
CA PHE A 283 -15.51 -12.78 -9.43
C PHE A 283 -15.53 -13.76 -8.25
N SER A 284 -16.46 -13.62 -7.29
CA SER A 284 -16.57 -14.57 -6.16
C SER A 284 -17.05 -15.95 -6.59
N ARG A 285 -17.75 -16.06 -7.73
CA ARG A 285 -18.20 -17.34 -8.29
C ARG A 285 -17.16 -17.99 -9.22
N LYS A 286 -16.08 -17.28 -9.57
CA LYS A 286 -15.03 -17.85 -10.43
C LYS A 286 -14.24 -18.94 -9.69
N GLY A 287 -14.02 -20.05 -10.37
CA GLY A 287 -13.22 -21.21 -9.95
C GLY A 287 -13.01 -22.17 -11.13
N GLY A 288 -12.24 -23.24 -10.92
CA GLY A 288 -11.87 -24.23 -11.97
C GLY A 288 -10.50 -23.96 -12.58
N ASP A 289 -10.34 -24.21 -13.88
CA ASP A 289 -9.05 -24.15 -14.60
C ASP A 289 -8.36 -22.78 -14.56
N GLY A 290 -9.14 -21.70 -14.41
CA GLY A 290 -8.64 -20.33 -14.27
C GLY A 290 -8.26 -19.93 -12.83
N GLY A 291 -8.30 -20.88 -11.89
CA GLY A 291 -8.06 -20.69 -10.46
C GLY A 291 -9.12 -19.81 -9.76
N ARG A 292 -8.85 -19.47 -8.50
CA ARG A 292 -9.77 -18.68 -7.65
C ARG A 292 -9.00 -17.74 -6.74
N ILE A 293 -9.61 -16.59 -6.42
CA ILE A 293 -9.19 -15.75 -5.30
C ILE A 293 -10.15 -16.05 -4.13
N PRO A 294 -9.69 -16.67 -3.04
CA PRO A 294 -10.57 -17.14 -1.97
C PRO A 294 -11.40 -16.05 -1.28
N PHE A 295 -10.89 -14.82 -1.24
CA PHE A 295 -11.53 -13.72 -0.55
C PHE A 295 -11.60 -12.48 -1.44
N ILE A 296 -12.82 -12.07 -1.80
CA ILE A 296 -13.07 -10.86 -2.58
C ILE A 296 -14.00 -9.95 -1.80
N TYR A 297 -13.59 -8.70 -1.62
CA TYR A 297 -14.27 -7.74 -0.76
C TYR A 297 -14.72 -6.48 -1.50
N GLY A 298 -15.86 -5.95 -1.06
CA GLY A 298 -16.35 -4.63 -1.47
C GLY A 298 -15.77 -3.53 -0.58
N GLY A 299 -14.97 -2.65 -1.17
CA GLY A 299 -14.45 -1.44 -0.54
C GLY A 299 -15.36 -0.23 -0.78
N ASN A 300 -15.48 0.66 0.20
CA ASN A 300 -16.32 1.85 0.15
C ASN A 300 -17.80 1.59 -0.26
N CYS A 301 -18.31 0.39 0.03
CA CYS A 301 -19.70 0.00 -0.23
C CYS A 301 -20.56 0.09 1.02
N ARG A 302 -21.86 0.34 0.85
CA ARG A 302 -22.82 0.37 1.98
C ARG A 302 -23.15 -1.02 2.50
N HIS A 303 -23.15 -2.02 1.62
CA HIS A 303 -23.58 -3.37 1.96
C HIS A 303 -22.49 -4.14 2.68
N MET A 304 -22.57 -4.18 4.01
CA MET A 304 -21.62 -4.88 4.89
C MET A 304 -21.47 -6.38 4.59
N ARG A 305 -22.39 -7.00 3.82
CA ARG A 305 -22.28 -8.41 3.41
C ARG A 305 -21.00 -8.68 2.62
N TYR A 306 -20.56 -7.72 1.81
CA TYR A 306 -19.35 -7.80 1.00
C TYR A 306 -18.07 -7.47 1.77
N GLN A 307 -18.20 -7.22 3.08
CA GLN A 307 -17.08 -7.06 4.00
C GLN A 307 -17.07 -8.18 5.04
N ARG A 308 -17.77 -9.30 4.79
CA ARG A 308 -17.74 -10.49 5.65
C ARG A 308 -16.71 -11.47 5.13
N THR A 309 -15.90 -12.02 6.02
CA THR A 309 -15.03 -13.14 5.67
C THR A 309 -15.80 -14.43 5.85
N LEU A 310 -16.06 -15.13 4.75
CA LEU A 310 -16.70 -16.43 4.72
C LEU A 310 -15.66 -17.53 4.54
N CYS A 311 -15.87 -18.70 5.13
CA CYS A 311 -14.97 -19.82 4.96
C CYS A 311 -15.00 -20.32 3.50
N PRO A 312 -13.85 -20.39 2.79
CA PRO A 312 -13.81 -20.86 1.40
C PRO A 312 -14.08 -22.37 1.26
N ARG A 313 -14.16 -23.12 2.38
CA ARG A 313 -14.47 -24.55 2.41
C ARG A 313 -15.95 -24.85 2.65
N CYS A 314 -16.59 -24.17 3.60
CA CYS A 314 -17.97 -24.49 4.01
C CYS A 314 -18.95 -23.30 3.98
N GLY A 315 -18.50 -22.12 3.54
CA GLY A 315 -19.34 -20.92 3.42
C GLY A 315 -19.72 -20.26 4.75
N SER A 316 -19.38 -20.84 5.90
CA SER A 316 -19.75 -20.29 7.21
C SER A 316 -19.06 -18.94 7.48
N LEU A 317 -19.77 -18.04 8.15
CA LEU A 317 -19.26 -16.73 8.54
C LEU A 317 -18.08 -16.87 9.52
N CYS A 318 -16.92 -16.35 9.15
CA CYS A 318 -15.73 -16.30 10.01
C CYS A 318 -15.57 -14.91 10.65
N ILE A 319 -15.52 -13.83 9.86
CA ILE A 319 -15.36 -12.45 10.36
C ILE A 319 -16.55 -11.60 9.92
N SER A 320 -17.19 -10.92 10.87
CA SER A 320 -18.11 -9.82 10.58
C SER A 320 -17.52 -8.50 11.08
N ARG A 321 -17.19 -7.60 10.17
CA ARG A 321 -16.66 -6.26 10.49
C ARG A 321 -17.80 -5.38 11.03
N GLY A 322 -17.57 -4.65 12.12
CA GLY A 322 -18.60 -3.90 12.87
C GLY A 322 -19.20 -4.62 14.09
N ARG A 323 -18.77 -5.86 14.38
CA ARG A 323 -18.98 -6.56 15.65
C ARG A 323 -17.65 -7.14 16.11
N SER A 324 -17.47 -7.35 17.41
CA SER A 324 -16.27 -8.02 17.92
C SER A 324 -16.14 -9.41 17.27
N ALA A 325 -15.02 -9.67 16.58
CA ALA A 325 -14.72 -11.01 16.08
C ALA A 325 -14.66 -11.99 17.27
N GLY A 326 -15.33 -13.15 17.14
CA GLY A 326 -15.28 -14.22 18.14
C GLY A 326 -13.89 -14.88 18.23
N ASP A 327 -13.64 -15.65 19.29
CA ASP A 327 -12.31 -16.16 19.62
C ASP A 327 -11.71 -17.10 18.54
N TYR A 328 -12.51 -18.00 17.95
CA TYR A 328 -12.04 -18.90 16.87
C TYR A 328 -11.55 -18.14 15.63
N THR A 329 -12.17 -17.02 15.34
CA THR A 329 -11.78 -16.13 14.24
C THR A 329 -10.46 -15.42 14.53
N ARG A 330 -10.20 -15.13 15.81
CA ARG A 330 -8.90 -14.58 16.27
C ARG A 330 -7.78 -15.63 16.22
N LEU A 331 -8.10 -16.91 16.11
CA LEU A 331 -7.15 -18.01 15.91
C LEU A 331 -6.94 -18.38 14.43
N GLY A 332 -7.55 -17.65 13.48
CA GLY A 332 -7.39 -17.90 12.05
C GLY A 332 -8.01 -19.21 11.56
N ARG A 333 -9.09 -19.68 12.21
CA ARG A 333 -9.80 -20.92 11.80
C ARG A 333 -11.31 -20.70 11.66
N CYS A 334 -11.92 -21.44 10.76
CA CYS A 334 -13.37 -21.47 10.59
C CYS A 334 -14.03 -22.08 11.85
N PRO A 335 -15.03 -21.41 12.47
CA PRO A 335 -15.71 -21.94 13.66
C PRO A 335 -16.59 -23.17 13.37
N SER A 336 -16.94 -23.40 12.10
CA SER A 336 -17.82 -24.51 11.69
C SER A 336 -17.05 -25.76 11.28
N CYS A 337 -16.04 -25.63 10.41
CA CYS A 337 -15.34 -26.78 9.82
C CYS A 337 -13.85 -26.88 10.17
N GLY A 338 -13.33 -25.96 11.00
CA GLY A 338 -11.93 -25.97 11.48
C GLY A 338 -10.87 -25.59 10.44
N ALA A 339 -11.26 -25.32 9.18
CA ALA A 339 -10.35 -24.94 8.11
C ALA A 339 -9.55 -23.68 8.46
N LYS A 340 -8.26 -23.67 8.12
CA LYS A 340 -7.40 -22.48 8.24
C LYS A 340 -7.95 -21.37 7.33
N ILE A 341 -8.04 -20.17 7.86
CA ILE A 341 -8.38 -18.96 7.11
C ILE A 341 -7.07 -18.23 6.85
N TYR A 342 -6.84 -17.82 5.60
CA TYR A 342 -5.67 -17.01 5.23
C TYR A 342 -5.58 -15.77 6.14
N GLY A 343 -4.38 -15.38 6.56
CA GLY A 343 -4.14 -14.15 7.30
C GLY A 343 -3.34 -14.29 8.58
N VAL A 344 -3.10 -13.15 9.22
CA VAL A 344 -2.42 -12.98 10.51
C VAL A 344 -3.45 -12.48 11.52
N PHE A 345 -3.63 -13.21 12.62
CA PHE A 345 -4.69 -12.95 13.61
C PHE A 345 -4.12 -12.76 15.02
N SER A 346 -4.80 -11.97 15.86
CA SER A 346 -4.38 -11.74 17.24
C SER A 346 -4.59 -12.98 18.11
N GLY A 347 -3.51 -13.53 18.67
CA GLY A 347 -3.58 -14.74 19.53
C GLY A 347 -3.08 -16.02 18.87
N SER A 348 -2.69 -15.99 17.59
CA SER A 348 -1.86 -17.06 17.02
C SER A 348 -0.45 -16.99 17.63
N SER A 349 -0.23 -17.73 18.71
CA SER A 349 1.11 -17.94 19.26
C SER A 349 1.96 -18.72 18.26
N GLY A 350 2.85 -18.02 17.56
CA GLY A 350 4.02 -18.59 16.89
C GLY A 350 3.85 -18.98 15.42
N GLY A 351 4.84 -18.57 14.61
CA GLY A 351 5.11 -19.14 13.29
C GLY A 351 4.77 -18.24 12.11
N ASN A 352 5.77 -17.49 11.62
CA ASN A 352 5.82 -17.10 10.22
C ASN A 352 5.89 -18.37 9.36
N ASN A 353 4.76 -18.96 8.99
CA ASN A 353 4.69 -19.98 7.95
C ASN A 353 3.69 -19.51 6.90
N ILE A 354 4.22 -18.80 5.91
CA ILE A 354 3.63 -18.77 4.57
C ILE A 354 3.90 -20.18 4.00
N GLU A 355 3.06 -21.13 4.37
CA GLU A 355 2.99 -22.39 3.65
C GLU A 355 2.22 -22.10 2.37
N ALA A 356 2.96 -22.06 1.26
CA ALA A 356 2.40 -22.14 -0.07
C ALA A 356 1.57 -23.43 -0.15
N SER A 357 0.25 -23.29 -0.10
CA SER A 357 -0.66 -24.40 -0.41
C SER A 357 -0.72 -24.54 -1.93
N VAL A 358 0.18 -25.35 -2.47
CA VAL A 358 -0.03 -26.05 -3.74
C VAL A 358 -0.62 -27.40 -3.37
N GLU A 359 -1.92 -27.55 -3.57
CA GLU A 359 -2.62 -28.80 -3.92
C GLU A 359 -3.89 -28.45 -4.68
#